data_AF-A0A9W6LNP7-F1
#
_entry.id   AF-A0A9W6LNP7-F1
#
_cell.length_a   1.000
_cell.length_b   1.000
_cell.length_c   1.000
_cell.angle_alpha   90.00
_cell.angle_beta   90.00
_cell.angle_gamma   90.00
#
_symmetry.space_group_name_H-M   'P 1'
#
loop_
_entity.id
_entity.type
_entity.pdbx_description
1 polymer ?
#
loop_
_entity_poly.entity_id
_entity_poly.type
_entity_poly.pdbx_seq_one_letter_code
_entity_poly.pdbx_strand_id
1 'polypeptide(L)'
;MHKKNEKTRMFLDELLKHPLVTQMELVDDQGVKVSTHTYDVLDVTGNEITRDFGSMRRASTKIDFFAIVIGIIVHDLSKGSIRINGEVMSHSQMMLKRPEYIMKETEGVISQVEEATGLKIKPDIVKNICHIVISHHGRWGKVRPSTREASIVHKADVYSAKYHRINPIGADDILKLMIDGMNIDEIAEKLDCTTGIIKDRLKRSKQEMVLKNNKQLIAYYKKNNRIAIGDDFFTQRIKETALLIKAVEKKGFIRLIKESPMIDFIDDRRVFERR
;
A
#
# COMPACT_ATOMS: atom_id res chain seq x y z
N MET A 1 16.56 24.82 20.09
CA MET A 1 16.22 23.38 20.24
C MET A 1 16.25 22.75 18.87
N HIS A 2 17.29 21.98 18.52
CA HIS A 2 17.23 21.15 17.30
C HIS A 2 16.11 20.13 17.48
N LYS A 3 15.19 20.04 16.51
CA LYS A 3 14.24 18.92 16.47
C LYS A 3 15.05 17.63 16.31
N LYS A 4 14.78 16.64 17.16
CA LYS A 4 15.57 15.38 17.29
C LYS A 4 15.72 14.59 15.96
N ASN A 5 14.87 14.87 14.98
CA ASN A 5 14.73 14.18 13.70
C ASN A 5 14.65 15.16 12.50
N GLU A 6 15.28 16.33 12.60
CA GLU A 6 15.22 17.36 11.56
C GLU A 6 15.81 16.88 10.22
N LYS A 7 16.93 16.15 10.25
CA LYS A 7 17.53 15.59 9.03
C LYS A 7 16.65 14.50 8.43
N THR A 8 16.08 13.62 9.26
CA THR A 8 15.10 12.63 8.79
C THR A 8 13.90 13.29 8.12
N ARG A 9 13.35 14.36 8.70
CA ARG A 9 12.22 15.09 8.11
C ARG A 9 12.61 15.74 6.78
N MET A 10 13.80 16.35 6.69
CA MET A 10 14.31 16.91 5.44
C MET A 10 14.50 15.83 4.36
N PHE A 11 15.08 14.69 4.71
CA PHE A 11 15.24 13.55 3.80
C PHE A 11 13.88 13.03 3.30
N LEU A 12 12.92 12.85 4.22
CA LEU A 12 11.59 12.38 3.90
C LEU A 12 10.82 13.36 3.00
N ASP A 13 10.95 14.66 3.27
CA ASP A 13 10.33 15.71 2.47
C ASP A 13 10.80 15.68 1.03
N GLU A 14 12.08 15.38 0.80
CA GLU A 14 12.66 15.27 -0.53
C GLU A 14 12.30 13.95 -1.20
N LEU A 15 12.38 12.82 -0.49
CA LEU A 15 11.93 11.52 -0.99
C LEU A 15 10.46 11.55 -1.43
N LEU A 16 9.57 12.18 -0.65
CA LEU A 16 8.14 12.24 -0.98
C LEU A 16 7.82 13.11 -2.21
N LYS A 17 8.73 13.97 -2.64
CA LYS A 17 8.62 14.74 -3.89
C LYS A 17 9.23 14.02 -5.09
N HIS A 18 9.98 12.94 -4.85
CA HIS A 18 10.66 12.22 -5.91
C HIS A 18 9.65 11.75 -6.97
N PRO A 19 9.92 11.91 -8.28
CA PRO A 19 8.97 11.60 -9.33
C PRO A 19 8.38 10.18 -9.23
N LEU A 20 9.21 9.16 -9.00
CA LEU A 20 8.74 7.78 -8.83
C LEU A 20 7.80 7.60 -7.63
N VAL A 21 7.98 8.37 -6.55
CA VAL A 21 7.12 8.29 -5.37
C VAL A 21 5.77 8.94 -5.65
N THR A 22 5.76 10.13 -6.26
CA THR A 22 4.52 10.83 -6.63
C THR A 22 3.70 10.07 -7.67
N GLN A 23 4.34 9.32 -8.57
CA GLN A 23 3.66 8.48 -9.55
C GLN A 23 2.84 7.36 -8.94
N MET A 24 3.11 6.92 -7.70
CA MET A 24 2.27 5.93 -7.01
C MET A 24 0.84 6.41 -6.76
N GLU A 25 0.57 7.72 -6.84
CA GLU A 25 -0.79 8.29 -6.75
C GLU A 25 -1.59 8.17 -8.06
N LEU A 26 -0.91 7.81 -9.16
CA LEU A 26 -1.48 7.68 -10.50
C LEU A 26 -1.62 6.22 -10.97
N VAL A 27 -1.12 5.27 -10.17
CA VAL A 27 -1.10 3.85 -10.53
C VAL A 27 -2.04 3.08 -9.63
N ASP A 28 -3.04 2.43 -10.23
CA ASP A 28 -3.91 1.48 -9.55
C ASP A 28 -3.38 0.04 -9.64
N ASP A 29 -3.55 -0.67 -8.54
CA ASP A 29 -3.33 -2.11 -8.40
C ASP A 29 -4.58 -2.71 -7.71
N GLN A 30 -5.33 -3.55 -8.44
CA GLN A 30 -6.59 -4.16 -7.97
C GLN A 30 -7.69 -3.14 -7.57
N GLY A 31 -7.68 -1.95 -8.18
CA GLY A 31 -8.67 -0.89 -7.90
C GLY A 31 -8.37 -0.09 -6.63
N VAL A 32 -7.12 -0.17 -6.15
CA VAL A 32 -6.59 0.66 -5.07
C VAL A 32 -5.28 1.29 -5.56
N LYS A 33 -5.10 2.58 -5.35
CA LYS A 33 -3.85 3.27 -5.68
C LYS A 33 -2.67 2.66 -4.92
N VAL A 34 -1.52 2.55 -5.58
CA VAL A 34 -0.28 2.07 -4.95
C VAL A 34 0.09 2.91 -3.73
N SER A 35 -0.09 4.24 -3.80
CA SER A 35 0.07 5.15 -2.65
C SER A 35 -0.83 4.80 -1.46
N THR A 36 -2.10 4.44 -1.70
CA THR A 36 -3.04 4.01 -0.66
C THR A 36 -2.56 2.70 -0.02
N HIS A 37 -2.12 1.73 -0.82
CA HIS A 37 -1.50 0.51 -0.32
C HIS A 37 -0.26 0.81 0.53
N THR A 38 0.66 1.63 0.04
CA THR A 38 1.89 2.00 0.75
C THR A 38 1.61 2.66 2.10
N TYR A 39 0.61 3.55 2.18
CA TYR A 39 0.17 4.11 3.46
C TYR A 39 -0.43 3.06 4.39
N ASP A 40 -1.26 2.16 3.88
CA ASP A 40 -1.84 1.08 4.69
C ASP A 40 -0.77 0.15 5.26
N VAL A 41 0.25 -0.20 4.47
CA VAL A 41 1.41 -0.97 4.95
C VAL A 41 2.11 -0.22 6.09
N LEU A 42 2.24 1.12 6.00
CA LEU A 42 2.82 1.94 7.06
C LEU A 42 1.98 1.92 8.35
N ASP A 43 0.66 2.07 8.23
CA ASP A 43 -0.26 2.07 9.37
C ASP A 43 -0.31 0.70 10.05
N VAL A 44 -0.49 -0.37 9.26
CA VAL A 44 -0.45 -1.75 9.74
C VAL A 44 0.89 -2.05 10.41
N THR A 45 2.01 -1.64 9.81
CA THR A 45 3.35 -1.79 10.42
C THR A 45 3.43 -1.10 11.78
N GLY A 46 2.93 0.13 11.90
CA GLY A 46 2.91 0.85 13.16
C GLY A 46 2.07 0.16 14.24
N ASN A 47 0.93 -0.41 13.85
CA ASN A 47 0.06 -1.19 14.72
C ASN A 47 0.74 -2.50 15.16
N GLU A 48 1.38 -3.22 14.25
CA GLU A 48 2.14 -4.44 14.56
C GLU A 48 3.31 -4.17 15.50
N ILE A 49 4.08 -3.10 15.26
CA ILE A 49 5.19 -2.69 16.13
C ILE A 49 4.66 -2.37 17.54
N THR A 50 3.55 -1.65 17.64
CA THR A 50 2.97 -1.31 18.95
C THR A 50 2.52 -2.57 19.67
N ARG A 51 1.88 -3.52 18.98
CA ARG A 51 1.45 -4.81 19.53
C ARG A 51 2.64 -5.66 20.00
N ASP A 52 3.67 -5.79 19.18
CA ASP A 52 4.78 -6.73 19.41
C ASP A 52 5.81 -6.21 20.43
N PHE A 53 5.94 -4.88 20.58
CA PHE A 53 6.92 -4.25 21.48
C PHE A 53 6.29 -3.50 22.66
N GLY A 54 4.97 -3.36 22.67
CA GLY A 54 4.17 -2.62 23.65
C GLY A 54 4.21 -1.09 23.51
N SER A 55 5.24 -0.52 22.87
CA SER A 55 5.30 0.92 22.55
C SER A 55 6.34 1.24 21.48
N MET A 56 6.12 2.31 20.72
CA MET A 56 7.09 2.83 19.74
C MET A 56 8.46 3.15 20.37
N ARG A 57 8.49 3.67 21.59
CA ARG A 57 9.73 3.96 22.33
C ARG A 57 10.58 2.72 22.60
N ARG A 58 9.95 1.60 22.96
CA ARG A 58 10.65 0.33 23.19
C ARG A 58 11.09 -0.32 21.88
N ALA A 59 10.29 -0.16 20.83
CA ALA A 59 10.63 -0.64 19.51
C ALA A 59 11.83 0.11 18.90
N SER A 60 11.90 1.43 19.05
CA SER A 60 12.96 2.27 18.48
C SER A 60 14.37 1.99 19.04
N THR A 61 14.49 1.17 20.09
CA THR A 61 15.78 0.69 20.60
C THR A 61 16.20 -0.66 20.03
N LYS A 62 15.30 -1.36 19.31
CA LYS A 62 15.46 -2.74 18.84
C LYS A 62 15.35 -2.90 17.32
N ILE A 63 14.70 -1.96 16.64
CA ILE A 63 14.51 -1.96 15.19
C ILE A 63 14.73 -0.57 14.61
N ASP A 64 15.16 -0.51 13.36
CA ASP A 64 15.43 0.74 12.65
C ASP A 64 14.16 1.29 11.99
N PHE A 65 13.55 2.29 12.63
CA PHE A 65 12.36 2.96 12.10
C PHE A 65 12.62 3.75 10.82
N PHE A 66 13.84 4.27 10.62
CA PHE A 66 14.16 4.96 9.38
C PHE A 66 14.19 3.96 8.23
N ALA A 67 14.86 2.83 8.40
CA ALA A 67 14.89 1.77 7.40
C ALA A 67 13.48 1.26 7.06
N ILE A 68 12.62 1.06 8.07
CA ILE A 68 11.23 0.64 7.88
C ILE A 68 10.43 1.67 7.10
N VAL A 69 10.45 2.94 7.52
CA VAL A 69 9.65 3.99 6.88
C VAL A 69 10.08 4.19 5.42
N ILE A 70 11.38 4.32 5.17
CA ILE A 70 11.90 4.50 3.81
C ILE A 70 11.66 3.24 2.97
N GLY A 71 11.93 2.06 3.53
CA GLY A 71 11.67 0.78 2.88
C GLY A 71 10.21 0.60 2.47
N ILE A 72 9.25 1.00 3.31
CA ILE A 72 7.83 1.00 2.97
C ILE A 72 7.52 2.01 1.86
N ILE A 73 8.03 3.23 1.92
CA ILE A 73 7.75 4.23 0.87
C ILE A 73 8.23 3.73 -0.49
N VAL A 74 9.34 3.00 -0.53
CA VAL A 74 10.00 2.60 -1.78
C VAL A 74 9.75 1.16 -2.24
N HIS A 75 9.11 0.29 -1.44
CA HIS A 75 9.03 -1.15 -1.73
C HIS A 75 8.38 -1.50 -3.07
N ASP A 76 7.38 -0.69 -3.47
CA ASP A 76 6.52 -0.94 -4.62
C ASP A 76 6.76 0.04 -5.79
N LEU A 77 7.81 0.88 -5.74
CA LEU A 77 8.08 1.89 -6.78
C LEU A 77 8.16 1.31 -8.19
N SER A 78 8.73 0.13 -8.31
CA SER A 78 8.89 -0.52 -9.60
C SER A 78 7.56 -0.87 -10.27
N LYS A 79 6.42 -0.90 -9.57
CA LYS A 79 5.11 -1.00 -10.22
C LYS A 79 4.81 0.17 -11.14
N GLY A 80 5.30 1.36 -10.82
CA GLY A 80 5.20 2.55 -11.66
C GLY A 80 6.27 2.58 -12.74
N SER A 81 7.55 2.43 -12.35
CA SER A 81 8.68 2.59 -13.29
C SER A 81 8.68 1.54 -14.40
N ILE A 82 8.30 0.29 -14.12
CA ILE A 82 8.18 -0.79 -15.11
C ILE A 82 7.18 -0.41 -16.21
N ARG A 83 6.04 0.21 -15.83
CA ARG A 83 5.03 0.65 -16.80
C ARG A 83 5.55 1.78 -17.67
N ILE A 84 6.28 2.74 -17.07
CA ILE A 84 6.84 3.90 -17.77
C ILE A 84 7.95 3.48 -18.74
N ASN A 85 8.80 2.56 -18.31
CA ASN A 85 9.94 2.09 -19.09
C ASN A 85 9.55 1.05 -20.15
N GLY A 86 8.27 0.67 -20.24
CA GLY A 86 7.78 -0.34 -21.20
C GLY A 86 8.36 -1.74 -20.96
N GLU A 87 8.70 -2.05 -19.71
CA GLU A 87 9.32 -3.32 -19.32
C GLU A 87 8.31 -4.47 -19.45
N VAL A 88 8.75 -5.62 -19.96
CA VAL A 88 7.88 -6.78 -20.22
C VAL A 88 7.49 -7.52 -18.93
N MET A 89 8.37 -7.51 -17.93
CA MET A 89 8.14 -8.23 -16.67
C MET A 89 7.39 -7.33 -15.68
N SER A 90 6.33 -7.87 -15.07
CA SER A 90 5.69 -7.23 -13.91
C SER A 90 6.63 -7.13 -12.71
N HIS A 91 6.31 -6.24 -11.77
CA HIS A 91 7.01 -6.11 -10.48
C HIS A 91 7.25 -7.48 -9.81
N SER A 92 6.22 -8.32 -9.67
CA SER A 92 6.35 -9.64 -9.06
C SER A 92 7.27 -10.58 -9.82
N GLN A 93 7.27 -10.51 -11.16
CA GLN A 93 8.20 -11.29 -11.97
C GLN A 93 9.64 -10.79 -11.81
N MET A 94 9.85 -9.47 -11.71
CA MET A 94 11.17 -8.90 -11.43
C MET A 94 11.67 -9.29 -10.04
N MET A 95 10.82 -9.23 -9.01
CA MET A 95 11.16 -9.69 -7.66
C MET A 95 11.60 -11.16 -7.59
N LEU A 96 11.06 -12.01 -8.47
CA LEU A 96 11.41 -13.42 -8.55
C LEU A 96 12.64 -13.70 -9.44
N LYS A 97 12.79 -12.98 -10.56
CA LYS A 97 13.80 -13.29 -11.58
C LYS A 97 15.00 -12.36 -11.55
N ARG A 98 14.79 -11.09 -11.24
CA ARG A 98 15.77 -9.98 -11.34
C ARG A 98 15.70 -9.00 -10.16
N PRO A 99 15.80 -9.46 -8.89
CA PRO A 99 15.73 -8.56 -7.73
C PRO A 99 16.84 -7.50 -7.73
N GLU A 100 17.97 -7.74 -8.42
CA GLU A 100 19.04 -6.77 -8.61
C GLU A 100 18.60 -5.51 -9.36
N TYR A 101 17.57 -5.60 -10.22
CA TYR A 101 16.98 -4.43 -10.88
C TYR A 101 16.29 -3.53 -9.86
N ILE A 102 15.46 -4.12 -8.99
CA ILE A 102 14.72 -3.40 -7.95
C ILE A 102 15.68 -2.80 -6.92
N MET A 103 16.75 -3.53 -6.57
CA MET A 103 17.80 -3.04 -5.69
C MET A 103 18.48 -1.80 -6.27
N LYS A 104 18.89 -1.83 -7.54
CA LYS A 104 19.51 -0.69 -8.21
C LYS A 104 18.60 0.53 -8.31
N GLU A 105 17.32 0.31 -8.58
CA GLU A 105 16.32 1.39 -8.56
C GLU A 105 16.23 2.03 -7.18
N THR A 106 16.14 1.21 -6.13
CA THR A 106 16.10 1.67 -4.74
C THR A 106 17.33 2.48 -4.36
N GLU A 107 18.53 1.96 -4.66
CA GLU A 107 19.80 2.64 -4.43
C GLU A 107 19.90 3.95 -5.22
N GLY A 108 19.40 3.97 -6.46
CA GLY A 108 19.35 5.16 -7.30
C GLY A 108 18.46 6.25 -6.71
N VAL A 109 17.25 5.90 -6.27
CA VAL A 109 16.33 6.84 -5.60
C VAL A 109 16.96 7.40 -4.32
N ILE A 110 17.55 6.53 -3.48
CA ILE A 110 18.24 6.96 -2.26
C ILE A 110 19.36 7.94 -2.61
N SER A 111 20.23 7.59 -3.56
CA SER A 111 21.37 8.42 -3.96
C SER A 111 20.96 9.81 -4.45
N GLN A 112 19.87 9.90 -5.22
CA GLN A 112 19.33 11.19 -5.70
C GLN A 112 18.83 12.06 -4.54
N VAL A 113 18.19 11.46 -3.53
CA VAL A 113 17.74 12.19 -2.34
C VAL A 113 18.93 12.59 -1.45
N GLU A 114 19.95 11.73 -1.32
CA GLU A 114 21.18 12.07 -0.61
C GLU A 114 21.90 13.25 -1.28
N GLU A 115 21.97 13.29 -2.61
CA GLU A 115 22.54 14.40 -3.38
C GLU A 115 21.76 15.70 -3.17
N ALA A 116 20.42 15.65 -3.32
CA ALA A 116 19.56 16.83 -3.17
C ALA A 116 19.58 17.44 -1.77
N THR A 117 19.75 16.62 -0.72
CA THR A 117 19.74 17.06 0.68
C THR A 117 21.14 17.24 1.27
N GLY A 118 22.16 16.71 0.60
CA GLY A 118 23.51 16.51 1.15
C GLY A 118 23.57 15.56 2.35
N LEU A 119 22.50 14.82 2.66
CA LEU A 119 22.46 13.92 3.81
C LEU A 119 22.83 12.51 3.37
N LYS A 120 23.95 11.98 3.86
CA LYS A 120 24.36 10.61 3.58
C LYS A 120 23.92 9.65 4.68
N ILE A 121 23.18 8.62 4.31
CA ILE A 121 22.71 7.53 5.16
C ILE A 121 23.87 6.54 5.36
N LYS A 122 23.96 5.96 6.55
CA LYS A 122 24.97 4.94 6.83
C LYS A 122 24.76 3.70 5.94
N PRO A 123 25.83 3.08 5.41
CA PRO A 123 25.74 1.94 4.49
C PRO A 123 24.90 0.77 5.00
N ASP A 124 24.98 0.44 6.29
CA ASP A 124 24.20 -0.67 6.87
C ASP A 124 22.68 -0.40 6.86
N ILE A 125 22.28 0.87 6.95
CA ILE A 125 20.87 1.28 6.88
C ILE A 125 20.37 1.21 5.44
N VAL A 126 21.17 1.67 4.48
CA VAL A 126 20.87 1.51 3.04
C VAL A 126 20.70 0.04 2.70
N LYS A 127 21.62 -0.81 3.18
CA LYS A 127 21.52 -2.27 3.01
C LYS A 127 20.23 -2.85 3.60
N ASN A 128 19.82 -2.39 4.78
CA ASN A 128 18.56 -2.84 5.39
C ASN A 128 17.33 -2.36 4.61
N ILE A 129 17.34 -1.12 4.10
CA ILE A 129 16.29 -0.59 3.22
C ILE A 129 16.18 -1.46 1.96
N CYS A 130 17.29 -1.67 1.25
CA CYS A 130 17.32 -2.51 0.06
C CYS A 130 16.82 -3.93 0.36
N HIS A 131 17.20 -4.50 1.50
CA HIS A 131 16.74 -5.82 1.91
C HIS A 131 15.24 -5.87 2.19
N ILE A 132 14.67 -4.87 2.85
CA ILE A 132 13.21 -4.72 3.03
C ILE A 132 12.55 -4.74 1.66
N VAL A 133 13.04 -3.92 0.73
CA VAL A 133 12.46 -3.79 -0.62
C VAL A 133 12.55 -5.11 -1.39
N ILE A 134 13.72 -5.75 -1.52
CA ILE A 134 13.83 -6.95 -2.37
C ILE A 134 13.23 -8.22 -1.73
N SER A 135 12.88 -8.18 -0.44
CA SER A 135 12.37 -9.34 0.30
C SER A 135 10.90 -9.24 0.71
N HIS A 136 10.22 -8.11 0.50
CA HIS A 136 8.83 -7.93 0.94
C HIS A 136 7.84 -8.94 0.32
N HIS A 137 8.17 -9.55 -0.83
CA HIS A 137 7.40 -10.67 -1.40
C HIS A 137 7.63 -12.03 -0.71
N GLY A 138 8.49 -12.16 0.29
CA GLY A 138 8.65 -13.39 1.06
C GLY A 138 8.85 -14.66 0.21
N ARG A 139 7.99 -15.66 0.40
CA ARG A 139 8.03 -16.92 -0.35
C ARG A 139 7.70 -16.78 -1.85
N TRP A 140 7.12 -15.65 -2.26
CA TRP A 140 6.73 -15.35 -3.63
C TRP A 140 7.83 -14.59 -4.40
N GLY A 141 8.86 -14.11 -3.70
CA GLY A 141 10.05 -13.49 -4.29
C GLY A 141 11.27 -14.43 -4.24
N LYS A 142 12.38 -13.98 -4.84
CA LYS A 142 13.67 -14.71 -4.78
C LYS A 142 14.35 -14.57 -3.43
N VAL A 143 14.25 -13.40 -2.80
CA VAL A 143 14.88 -13.08 -1.53
C VAL A 143 13.83 -13.16 -0.42
N ARG A 144 14.19 -13.81 0.70
CA ARG A 144 13.32 -13.92 1.87
C ARG A 144 13.69 -12.88 2.93
N PRO A 145 12.72 -12.38 3.71
CA PRO A 145 12.99 -11.52 4.86
C PRO A 145 13.93 -12.23 5.82
N SER A 146 15.02 -11.57 6.16
CA SER A 146 16.04 -12.09 7.09
C SER A 146 16.43 -11.11 8.20
N THR A 147 15.96 -9.87 8.11
CA THR A 147 16.05 -8.89 9.20
C THR A 147 14.69 -8.75 9.90
N ARG A 148 14.72 -8.20 11.12
CA ARG A 148 13.50 -7.99 11.90
C ARG A 148 12.60 -6.96 11.24
N GLU A 149 13.20 -5.90 10.69
CA GLU A 149 12.54 -4.86 9.92
C GLU A 149 11.85 -5.44 8.68
N ALA A 150 12.59 -6.20 7.85
CA ALA A 150 12.01 -6.84 6.66
C ALA A 150 10.88 -7.82 7.01
N SER A 151 11.00 -8.54 8.12
CA SER A 151 9.95 -9.47 8.56
C SER A 151 8.66 -8.78 8.98
N ILE A 152 8.77 -7.61 9.61
CA ILE A 152 7.61 -6.79 10.00
C ILE A 152 6.94 -6.22 8.74
N VAL A 153 7.73 -5.59 7.85
CA VAL A 153 7.20 -5.00 6.61
C VAL A 153 6.55 -6.06 5.73
N HIS A 154 7.15 -7.25 5.60
CA HIS A 154 6.57 -8.37 4.86
C HIS A 154 5.19 -8.80 5.41
N LYS A 155 5.04 -8.88 6.74
CA LYS A 155 3.76 -9.25 7.35
C LYS A 155 2.69 -8.19 7.09
N ALA A 156 3.05 -6.92 7.22
CA ALA A 156 2.15 -5.80 6.96
C ALA A 156 1.75 -5.74 5.48
N ASP A 157 2.68 -5.94 4.54
CA ASP A 157 2.41 -5.99 3.11
C ASP A 157 1.47 -7.14 2.74
N VAL A 158 1.73 -8.36 3.25
CA VAL A 158 0.84 -9.51 3.05
C VAL A 158 -0.55 -9.26 3.65
N TYR A 159 -0.62 -8.63 4.83
CA TYR A 159 -1.89 -8.28 5.46
C TYR A 159 -2.67 -7.30 4.58
N SER A 160 -2.05 -6.18 4.20
CA SER A 160 -2.66 -5.16 3.35
C SER A 160 -3.11 -5.73 2.01
N ALA A 161 -2.25 -6.50 1.33
CA ALA A 161 -2.57 -7.15 0.07
C ALA A 161 -3.75 -8.16 0.18
N LYS A 162 -3.85 -8.89 1.30
CA LYS A 162 -4.91 -9.88 1.50
C LYS A 162 -6.24 -9.24 1.89
N TYR A 163 -6.20 -8.19 2.70
CA TYR A 163 -7.37 -7.69 3.41
C TYR A 163 -7.84 -6.33 2.94
N HIS A 164 -6.94 -5.44 2.49
CA HIS A 164 -7.25 -4.05 2.18
C HIS A 164 -7.09 -3.68 0.70
N ARG A 165 -6.63 -4.60 -0.16
CA ARG A 165 -6.67 -4.46 -1.63
C ARG A 165 -7.96 -5.00 -2.27
N ILE A 166 -9.11 -4.76 -1.63
CA ILE A 166 -10.41 -5.13 -2.18
C ILE A 166 -11.08 -3.87 -2.72
N ASN A 167 -11.33 -3.80 -4.02
CA ASN A 167 -12.07 -2.67 -4.60
C ASN A 167 -13.39 -2.46 -3.81
N PRO A 168 -13.62 -1.24 -3.27
CA PRO A 168 -14.67 -0.97 -2.29
C PRO A 168 -16.10 -0.87 -2.90
N ILE A 169 -16.30 -1.31 -4.14
CA ILE A 169 -17.61 -1.35 -4.78
C ILE A 169 -18.47 -2.48 -4.20
N GLY A 170 -19.65 -2.12 -3.72
CA GLY A 170 -20.68 -3.04 -3.26
C GLY A 170 -21.64 -3.49 -4.37
N ALA A 171 -22.39 -4.57 -4.13
CA ALA A 171 -23.42 -5.03 -5.06
C ALA A 171 -24.61 -4.06 -5.14
N ASP A 172 -24.86 -3.29 -4.09
CA ASP A 172 -25.86 -2.23 -4.01
C ASP A 172 -25.58 -1.08 -4.97
N ASP A 173 -24.34 -0.58 -5.03
CA ASP A 173 -23.94 0.47 -5.98
C ASP A 173 -24.19 0.03 -7.43
N ILE A 174 -23.84 -1.22 -7.73
CA ILE A 174 -24.03 -1.85 -9.04
C ILE A 174 -25.51 -1.96 -9.37
N LEU A 175 -26.31 -2.50 -8.44
CA LEU A 175 -27.73 -2.74 -8.65
C LEU A 175 -28.51 -1.45 -8.87
N LYS A 176 -28.14 -0.37 -8.18
CA LYS A 176 -28.71 0.95 -8.40
C LYS A 176 -28.56 1.37 -9.87
N LEU A 177 -27.37 1.23 -10.43
CA LEU A 177 -27.10 1.58 -11.83
C LEU A 177 -27.77 0.61 -12.82
N MET A 178 -27.84 -0.68 -12.49
CA MET A 178 -28.60 -1.65 -13.32
C MET A 178 -30.10 -1.31 -13.38
N ILE A 179 -30.66 -0.78 -12.30
CA ILE A 179 -32.06 -0.35 -12.25
C ILE A 179 -32.31 0.88 -13.11
N ASP A 180 -31.31 1.75 -13.20
CA ASP A 180 -31.30 2.91 -14.11
C ASP A 180 -31.13 2.51 -15.59
N GLY A 181 -31.05 1.22 -15.89
CA GLY A 181 -30.98 0.67 -17.24
C GLY A 181 -29.56 0.47 -17.77
N MET A 182 -28.54 0.76 -16.97
CA MET A 182 -27.14 0.59 -17.40
C MET A 182 -26.77 -0.88 -17.54
N ASN A 183 -26.01 -1.19 -18.59
CA ASN A 183 -25.43 -2.51 -18.80
C ASN A 183 -24.10 -2.66 -18.02
N ILE A 184 -23.53 -3.87 -18.01
CA ILE A 184 -22.33 -4.18 -17.20
C ILE A 184 -21.12 -3.34 -17.62
N ASP A 185 -20.95 -3.07 -18.91
CA ASP A 185 -19.80 -2.34 -19.43
C ASP A 185 -19.91 -0.85 -19.06
N GLU A 186 -21.11 -0.26 -19.21
CA GLU A 186 -21.41 1.10 -18.76
C GLU A 186 -21.23 1.29 -17.25
N ILE A 187 -21.63 0.29 -16.46
CA ILE A 187 -21.44 0.32 -15.01
C ILE A 187 -19.96 0.22 -14.65
N ALA A 188 -19.22 -0.65 -15.33
CA ALA A 188 -17.79 -0.83 -15.11
C ALA A 188 -17.03 0.48 -15.37
N GLU A 189 -17.36 1.17 -16.47
CA GLU A 189 -16.83 2.49 -16.78
C GLU A 189 -17.22 3.54 -15.73
N LYS A 190 -18.52 3.62 -15.37
CA LYS A 190 -19.01 4.60 -14.40
C LYS A 190 -18.44 4.43 -12.99
N LEU A 191 -18.13 3.20 -12.59
CA LEU A 191 -17.54 2.88 -11.29
C LEU A 191 -16.02 2.75 -11.33
N ASP A 192 -15.39 3.05 -12.48
CA ASP A 192 -13.94 2.92 -12.70
C ASP A 192 -13.38 1.57 -12.24
N CYS A 193 -13.98 0.50 -12.74
CA CYS A 193 -13.60 -0.86 -12.37
C CYS A 193 -13.74 -1.83 -13.54
N THR A 194 -13.26 -3.06 -13.38
CA THR A 194 -13.40 -4.08 -14.41
C THR A 194 -14.77 -4.76 -14.34
N THR A 195 -15.28 -5.23 -15.47
CA THR A 195 -16.50 -6.05 -15.53
C THR A 195 -16.39 -7.33 -14.68
N GLY A 196 -15.17 -7.82 -14.45
CA GLY A 196 -14.89 -8.93 -13.53
C GLY A 196 -15.25 -8.61 -12.09
N ILE A 197 -14.97 -7.39 -11.62
CA ILE A 197 -15.37 -6.91 -10.29
C ILE A 197 -16.90 -6.90 -10.20
N ILE A 198 -17.59 -6.32 -11.19
CA ILE A 198 -19.05 -6.27 -11.24
C ILE A 198 -19.67 -7.66 -11.10
N LYS A 199 -19.18 -8.62 -11.90
CA LYS A 199 -19.66 -10.01 -11.89
C LYS A 199 -19.39 -10.70 -10.55
N ASP A 200 -18.23 -10.47 -9.94
CA ASP A 200 -17.88 -11.02 -8.63
C ASP A 200 -18.79 -10.49 -7.51
N ARG A 201 -19.02 -9.18 -7.44
CA ARG A 201 -19.90 -8.56 -6.42
C ARG A 201 -21.33 -9.08 -6.50
N LEU A 202 -21.90 -9.14 -7.70
CA LEU A 202 -23.23 -9.69 -7.93
C LEU A 202 -23.29 -11.18 -7.57
N LYS A 203 -22.24 -11.95 -7.85
CA LYS A 203 -22.15 -13.37 -7.49
C LYS A 203 -22.15 -13.56 -5.97
N ARG A 204 -21.31 -12.81 -5.24
CA ARG A 204 -21.20 -12.88 -3.77
C ARG A 204 -22.52 -12.53 -3.10
N SER A 205 -23.14 -11.43 -3.52
CA SER A 205 -24.44 -10.99 -3.02
C SER A 205 -25.53 -12.06 -3.25
N LYS A 206 -25.59 -12.66 -4.44
CA LYS A 206 -26.51 -13.79 -4.71
C LYS A 206 -26.26 -14.99 -3.82
N GLN A 207 -25.01 -15.36 -3.59
CA GLN A 207 -24.65 -16.51 -2.75
C GLN A 207 -25.07 -16.28 -1.30
N GLU A 208 -24.75 -15.13 -0.74
CA GLU A 208 -25.11 -14.75 0.63
C GLU A 208 -26.64 -14.74 0.84
N MET A 209 -27.37 -14.27 -0.17
CA MET A 209 -28.83 -14.16 -0.11
C MET A 209 -29.57 -15.39 -0.61
N VAL A 210 -28.86 -16.44 -1.04
CA VAL A 210 -29.44 -17.66 -1.61
C VAL A 210 -30.37 -17.37 -2.82
N LEU A 211 -29.95 -16.44 -3.68
CA LEU A 211 -30.68 -16.03 -4.89
C LEU A 211 -30.05 -16.64 -6.15
N LYS A 212 -30.90 -17.05 -7.10
CA LYS A 212 -30.46 -17.81 -8.29
C LYS A 212 -29.91 -16.92 -9.40
N ASN A 213 -30.45 -15.72 -9.58
CA ASN A 213 -30.12 -14.87 -10.73
C ASN A 213 -30.22 -13.37 -10.41
N ASN A 214 -29.70 -12.54 -11.33
CA ASN A 214 -29.68 -11.09 -11.16
C ASN A 214 -31.09 -10.47 -11.15
N LYS A 215 -32.09 -11.09 -11.81
CA LYS A 215 -33.47 -10.59 -11.78
C LYS A 215 -34.05 -10.66 -10.36
N GLN A 216 -33.81 -11.76 -9.66
CA GLN A 216 -34.19 -11.91 -8.25
C GLN A 216 -33.46 -10.92 -7.36
N LEU A 217 -32.16 -10.72 -7.60
CA LEU A 217 -31.33 -9.76 -6.87
C LEU A 217 -31.86 -8.33 -7.02
N ILE A 218 -32.17 -7.90 -8.25
CA ILE A 218 -32.78 -6.60 -8.57
C ILE A 218 -34.16 -6.45 -7.91
N ALA A 219 -35.02 -7.48 -8.01
CA ALA A 219 -36.35 -7.44 -7.40
C ALA A 219 -36.28 -7.28 -5.88
N TYR A 220 -35.35 -7.99 -5.23
CA TYR A 220 -35.10 -7.84 -3.80
C TYR A 220 -34.63 -6.42 -3.45
N TYR A 221 -33.64 -5.90 -4.18
CA TYR A 221 -33.12 -4.55 -3.94
C TYR A 221 -34.19 -3.48 -4.12
N LYS A 222 -35.01 -3.54 -5.19
CA LYS A 222 -36.14 -2.61 -5.41
C LYS A 222 -37.13 -2.60 -4.24
N LYS A 223 -37.38 -3.75 -3.61
CA LYS A 223 -38.31 -3.88 -2.48
C LYS A 223 -37.73 -3.38 -1.16
N ASN A 224 -36.44 -3.63 -0.91
CA ASN A 224 -35.84 -3.43 0.41
C ASN A 224 -34.87 -2.24 0.49
N ASN A 225 -34.46 -1.70 -0.66
CA ASN A 225 -33.44 -0.66 -0.81
C ASN A 225 -32.09 -0.97 -0.12
N ARG A 226 -31.80 -2.26 0.07
CA ARG A 226 -30.55 -2.77 0.67
C ARG A 226 -30.28 -4.20 0.23
N ILE A 227 -29.02 -4.58 0.23
CA ILE A 227 -28.59 -5.94 -0.11
C ILE A 227 -27.38 -6.37 0.68
N ALA A 228 -27.22 -7.68 0.88
CA ALA A 228 -25.97 -8.21 1.42
C ALA A 228 -24.89 -8.10 0.34
N ILE A 229 -23.75 -7.49 0.65
CA ILE A 229 -22.64 -7.31 -0.31
C ILE A 229 -21.88 -8.63 -0.51
N GLY A 230 -21.84 -9.46 0.53
CA GLY A 230 -21.28 -10.79 0.61
C GLY A 230 -21.30 -11.24 2.07
N ASP A 231 -20.49 -12.25 2.41
CA ASP A 231 -20.32 -12.67 3.80
C ASP A 231 -19.80 -11.51 4.70
N ASP A 232 -19.90 -11.69 6.02
CA ASP A 232 -19.51 -10.68 7.00
C ASP A 232 -18.04 -10.25 6.84
N PHE A 233 -17.16 -11.21 6.55
CA PHE A 233 -15.74 -10.96 6.34
C PHE A 233 -15.51 -10.04 5.14
N PHE A 234 -16.09 -10.35 3.98
CA PHE A 234 -15.97 -9.57 2.77
C PHE A 234 -16.59 -8.17 2.93
N THR A 235 -17.76 -8.10 3.56
CA THR A 235 -18.46 -6.84 3.86
C THR A 235 -17.61 -5.95 4.76
N GLN A 236 -16.97 -6.51 5.78
CA GLN A 236 -16.06 -5.76 6.64
C GLN A 236 -14.86 -5.21 5.86
N ARG A 237 -14.22 -6.04 5.01
CA ARG A 237 -13.04 -5.61 4.23
C ARG A 237 -13.36 -4.50 3.24
N ILE A 238 -14.48 -4.57 2.51
CA ILE A 238 -14.91 -3.47 1.62
C ILE A 238 -15.05 -2.16 2.38
N LYS A 239 -15.65 -2.18 3.58
CA LYS A 239 -15.82 -0.98 4.41
C LYS A 239 -14.48 -0.43 4.88
N GLU A 240 -13.58 -1.29 5.35
CA GLU A 240 -12.26 -0.88 5.80
C GLU A 240 -11.43 -0.28 4.64
N THR A 241 -11.41 -0.92 3.47
CA THR A 241 -10.75 -0.36 2.28
C THR A 241 -11.37 0.97 1.86
N ALA A 242 -12.70 1.11 1.89
CA ALA A 242 -13.37 2.37 1.58
C ALA A 242 -12.98 3.50 2.54
N LEU A 243 -12.86 3.20 3.85
CA LEU A 243 -12.41 4.17 4.85
C LEU A 243 -10.95 4.56 4.65
N LEU A 244 -10.09 3.60 4.33
CA LEU A 244 -8.68 3.81 4.02
C LEU A 244 -8.52 4.73 2.80
N ILE A 245 -9.20 4.42 1.68
CA ILE A 245 -9.16 5.24 0.46
C ILE A 245 -9.61 6.66 0.77
N LYS A 246 -10.76 6.83 1.45
CA LYS A 246 -11.27 8.15 1.85
C LYS A 246 -10.30 8.91 2.75
N ALA A 247 -9.60 8.22 3.65
CA ALA A 247 -8.59 8.85 4.51
C ALA A 247 -7.41 9.38 3.68
N VAL A 248 -6.92 8.60 2.71
CA VAL A 248 -5.83 8.99 1.82
C VAL A 248 -6.25 10.13 0.89
N GLU A 249 -7.43 10.08 0.29
CA GLU A 249 -7.95 11.14 -0.57
C GLU A 249 -8.16 12.45 0.21
N LYS A 250 -8.70 12.37 1.44
CA LYS A 250 -9.00 13.55 2.25
C LYS A 250 -7.74 14.20 2.83
N LYS A 251 -6.79 13.42 3.32
CA LYS A 251 -5.60 13.94 4.01
C LYS A 251 -4.39 14.10 3.08
N GLY A 252 -4.32 13.33 2.01
CA GLY A 252 -3.18 13.22 1.10
C GLY A 252 -2.14 12.21 1.58
N PHE A 253 -1.62 11.39 0.66
CA PHE A 253 -0.60 10.38 0.93
C PHE A 253 0.63 10.97 1.63
N ILE A 254 1.21 12.02 1.07
CA ILE A 254 2.42 12.68 1.60
C ILE A 254 2.23 13.11 3.06
N ARG A 255 1.08 13.72 3.37
CA ARG A 255 0.78 14.19 4.73
C ARG A 255 0.66 13.03 5.70
N LEU A 256 -0.05 11.98 5.31
CA LEU A 256 -0.23 10.78 6.11
C LEU A 256 1.09 10.09 6.45
N ILE A 257 2.02 9.99 5.48
CA ILE A 257 3.36 9.46 5.75
C ILE A 257 4.08 10.33 6.79
N LYS A 258 4.06 11.66 6.63
CA LYS A 258 4.74 12.61 7.54
C LYS A 258 4.16 12.64 8.96
N GLU A 259 2.88 12.29 9.11
CA GLU A 259 2.19 12.18 10.40
C GLU A 259 2.43 10.83 11.10
N SER A 260 3.20 9.92 10.50
CA SER A 260 3.50 8.62 11.11
C SER A 260 4.19 8.76 12.47
N PRO A 261 3.67 8.12 13.54
CA PRO A 261 4.28 8.18 14.86
C PRO A 261 5.71 7.63 14.90
N MET A 262 6.08 6.75 13.96
CA MET A 262 7.45 6.20 13.88
C MET A 262 8.49 7.30 13.66
N ILE A 263 8.16 8.35 12.90
CA ILE A 263 9.09 9.44 12.57
C ILE A 263 9.62 10.12 13.83
N ASP A 264 8.79 10.29 14.85
CA ASP A 264 9.15 10.98 16.10
C ASP A 264 10.16 10.23 16.97
N PHE A 265 10.35 8.94 16.72
CA PHE A 265 11.29 8.10 17.46
C PHE A 265 12.60 7.85 16.71
N ILE A 266 12.78 8.39 15.51
CA ILE A 266 14.03 8.30 14.75
C ILE A 266 15.09 9.24 15.37
N ASP A 267 16.34 8.78 15.47
CA ASP A 267 17.50 9.57 15.92
C ASP A 267 18.45 9.79 14.73
N ASP A 268 18.55 11.04 14.26
CA ASP A 268 19.37 11.42 13.10
C ASP A 268 20.82 10.93 13.22
N ARG A 269 21.38 10.87 14.44
CA ARG A 269 22.77 10.44 14.68
C ARG A 269 22.97 8.94 14.45
N ARG A 270 21.89 8.16 14.53
CA ARG A 270 21.90 6.72 14.21
C ARG A 270 21.77 6.52 12.71
N VAL A 271 21.06 7.40 12.00
CA VAL A 271 20.77 7.29 10.57
C VAL A 271 21.89 7.78 9.67
N PHE A 272 22.33 9.02 9.88
CA PHE A 272 23.20 9.71 8.94
C PHE A 272 24.68 9.62 9.34
N GLU A 273 25.56 9.66 8.35
CA GLU A 273 27.00 9.82 8.55
C GLU A 273 27.28 11.16 9.25
N ARG A 274 28.33 11.19 10.09
CA ARG A 274 28.83 12.45 10.65
C ARG A 274 29.58 13.17 9.54
N ARG A 275 29.17 14.39 9.23
CA ARG A 275 29.97 15.32 8.43
C ARG A 275 31.17 15.79 9.24
#